data_AF-A0A433A295-F1
#
_entry.id   AF-A0A433A295-F1
#
_cell.length_a   1.000
_cell.length_b   1.000
_cell.length_c   1.000
_cell.angle_alpha   90.00
_cell.angle_beta   90.00
_cell.angle_gamma   90.00
#
_symmetry.space_group_name_H-M   'P 1'
#
loop_
_entity.id
_entity.type
_entity.pdbx_description
1 polymer ?
#
loop_
_entity_poly.entity_id
_entity_poly.type
_entity_poly.pdbx_seq_one_letter_code
_entity_poly.pdbx_strand_id
1 'polypeptide(L)'
;MQKPSSAPRTRRPGSPFNVWKNLSSIFYGSRSSSPPPTFQLITALTPDQEAKIETLTNYLLEYVGVHPEYHQVQTLLGQNNWELKEATEEIKDLLDADEGLLVPFDNRRIMLGAENDEYTSCYIDSLLFAMFIPFSTFEPLLLSTPAVSTFVKPLDARRLQTSIRLFVNRLRSGKLVTTRIVRQLREDLACCGWKGRDPRSRAFTQEDTSELFLFLTELLELPYLPVCKPEISFLPSTSHRQGRAEMRAHTHTP
;
A
#
# COMPACT_ATOMS: atom_id res chain seq x y z
N MET A 1 -45.76 6.36 -25.45
CA MET A 1 -44.70 7.32 -25.06
C MET A 1 -43.63 6.57 -24.28
N GLN A 2 -42.58 6.09 -24.96
CA GLN A 2 -41.45 5.39 -24.35
C GLN A 2 -40.34 6.41 -24.04
N LYS A 3 -39.84 6.44 -22.80
CA LYS A 3 -38.66 7.23 -22.41
C LYS A 3 -37.39 6.52 -22.92
N PRO A 4 -36.39 7.24 -23.46
CA PRO A 4 -35.16 6.61 -23.91
C PRO A 4 -34.24 6.27 -22.72
N SER A 5 -33.64 5.09 -22.83
CA SER A 5 -32.62 4.51 -21.96
C SER A 5 -31.36 5.36 -21.93
N SER A 6 -30.95 5.81 -20.74
CA SER A 6 -29.68 6.52 -20.54
C SER A 6 -28.49 5.55 -20.64
N ALA A 7 -27.63 5.77 -21.63
CA ALA A 7 -26.36 5.07 -21.80
C ALA A 7 -25.42 5.29 -20.58
N PRO A 8 -24.52 4.33 -20.29
CA PRO A 8 -23.60 4.45 -19.16
C PRO A 8 -22.61 5.60 -19.39
N ARG A 9 -22.55 6.51 -18.42
CA ARG A 9 -21.56 7.60 -18.35
C ARG A 9 -20.16 6.99 -18.28
N THR A 10 -19.43 7.00 -19.39
CA THR A 10 -17.98 6.77 -19.40
C THR A 10 -17.33 7.88 -18.58
N ARG A 11 -16.78 7.54 -17.41
CA ARG A 11 -15.97 8.46 -16.61
C ARG A 11 -14.77 8.89 -17.45
N ARG A 12 -14.60 10.20 -17.67
CA ARG A 12 -13.39 10.75 -18.28
C ARG A 12 -12.20 10.42 -17.36
N PRO A 13 -11.05 9.99 -17.88
CA PRO A 13 -9.83 9.89 -17.08
C PRO A 13 -9.53 11.28 -16.51
N GLY A 14 -9.16 11.32 -15.23
CA GLY A 14 -8.78 12.57 -14.57
C GLY A 14 -7.66 13.27 -15.34
N SER A 15 -7.65 14.60 -15.35
CA SER A 15 -6.59 15.37 -16.01
C SER A 15 -5.20 14.98 -15.46
N PRO A 16 -4.23 14.63 -16.33
CA PRO A 16 -2.88 14.21 -15.93
C PRO A 16 -2.11 15.29 -15.15
N PHE A 17 -2.56 16.55 -15.21
CA PHE A 17 -1.95 17.68 -14.53
C PHE A 17 -1.93 17.56 -12.98
N ASN A 18 -2.87 16.81 -12.39
CA ASN A 18 -2.91 16.57 -10.95
C ASN A 18 -1.99 15.43 -10.50
N VAL A 19 -1.69 14.48 -11.41
CA VAL A 19 -0.88 13.29 -11.14
C VAL A 19 0.53 13.72 -10.76
N TRP A 20 1.19 14.60 -11.53
CA TRP A 20 2.55 15.03 -11.18
C TRP A 20 2.69 15.97 -9.97
N LYS A 21 1.66 16.77 -9.63
CA LYS A 21 1.68 17.50 -8.34
C LYS A 21 1.67 16.56 -7.13
N ASN A 22 1.12 15.35 -7.31
CA ASN A 22 1.20 14.28 -6.32
C ASN A 22 2.51 13.49 -6.44
N LEU A 23 3.01 13.24 -7.66
CA LEU A 23 4.27 12.52 -7.87
C LEU A 23 5.49 13.32 -7.42
N SER A 24 5.56 14.62 -7.70
CA SER A 24 6.64 15.49 -7.22
C SER A 24 6.76 15.50 -5.69
N SER A 25 5.65 15.38 -4.96
CA SER A 25 5.66 15.18 -3.51
C SER A 25 5.98 13.76 -3.04
N ILE A 26 5.73 12.75 -3.89
CA ILE A 26 6.11 11.34 -3.64
C ILE A 26 7.59 11.10 -3.95
N PHE A 27 8.19 11.88 -4.85
CA PHE A 27 9.62 11.80 -5.16
C PHE A 27 10.49 12.65 -4.20
N TYR A 28 9.93 13.67 -3.55
CA TYR A 28 10.72 14.62 -2.73
C TYR A 28 10.20 14.90 -1.31
N GLY A 29 9.16 14.20 -0.84
CA GLY A 29 8.54 14.52 0.43
C GLY A 29 7.90 15.92 0.43
N SER A 30 6.87 16.09 1.25
CA SER A 30 6.25 17.41 1.45
C SER A 30 7.30 18.35 2.07
N ARG A 31 7.70 19.41 1.36
CA ARG A 31 8.50 20.57 1.80
C ARG A 31 8.95 20.51 3.27
N SER A 32 9.98 19.73 3.57
CA SER A 32 10.76 19.94 4.78
C SER A 32 11.59 21.20 4.54
N SER A 33 11.54 22.15 5.45
CA SER A 33 12.36 23.37 5.43
C SER A 33 13.87 23.12 5.64
N SER A 34 14.28 21.85 5.64
CA SER A 34 15.68 21.44 5.60
C SER A 34 16.09 21.24 4.14
N PRO A 35 17.17 21.89 3.65
CA PRO A 35 17.72 21.52 2.35
C PRO A 35 17.98 20.00 2.35
N PRO A 36 17.75 19.30 1.23
CA PRO A 36 18.16 17.90 1.11
C PRO A 36 19.63 17.79 1.51
N PRO A 37 20.05 16.69 2.16
CA PRO A 37 21.46 16.47 2.47
C PRO A 37 22.25 16.73 1.20
N THR A 38 23.15 17.71 1.29
CA THR A 38 23.92 18.32 0.21
C THR A 38 24.02 17.39 -1.00
N PHE A 39 23.16 17.61 -1.99
CA PHE A 39 23.30 16.96 -3.27
C PHE A 39 24.70 17.31 -3.74
N GLN A 40 25.57 16.30 -3.84
CA GLN A 40 26.76 16.36 -4.65
C GLN A 40 26.31 16.51 -6.10
N LEU A 41 25.85 17.71 -6.45
CA LEU A 41 25.71 18.14 -7.81
C LEU A 41 27.12 18.17 -8.39
N ILE A 42 27.26 17.52 -9.55
CA ILE A 42 28.41 17.46 -10.43
C ILE A 42 29.41 16.33 -10.09
N THR A 43 28.96 15.08 -10.20
CA THR A 43 29.79 14.12 -10.94
C THR A 43 29.52 14.40 -12.41
N ALA A 44 30.56 14.57 -13.25
CA ALA A 44 30.36 14.74 -14.68
C ALA A 44 29.55 13.55 -15.21
N LEU A 45 28.33 13.83 -15.69
CA LEU A 45 27.47 12.83 -16.28
C LEU A 45 28.13 12.31 -17.56
N THR A 46 28.01 11.03 -17.80
CA THR A 46 28.45 10.46 -19.08
C THR A 46 27.44 10.84 -20.19
N PRO A 47 27.87 10.92 -21.46
CA PRO A 47 26.94 11.15 -22.57
C PRO A 47 25.79 10.13 -22.64
N ASP A 48 26.03 8.88 -22.22
CA ASP A 48 25.00 7.84 -22.12
C ASP A 48 23.93 8.18 -21.06
N GLN A 49 24.37 8.67 -19.90
CA GLN A 49 23.46 9.08 -18.83
C GLN A 49 22.59 10.28 -19.23
N GLU A 50 23.17 11.24 -19.95
CA GLU A 50 22.42 12.38 -20.49
C GLU A 50 21.37 11.93 -21.51
N ALA A 51 21.73 11.02 -22.43
CA ALA A 51 20.81 10.45 -23.39
C ALA A 51 19.66 9.66 -22.71
N LYS A 52 19.95 8.95 -21.62
CA LYS A 52 18.93 8.26 -20.82
C LYS A 52 17.97 9.23 -20.11
N ILE A 53 18.48 10.34 -19.59
CA ILE A 53 17.65 11.41 -19.01
C ILE A 53 16.71 11.98 -20.06
N GLU A 54 17.23 12.30 -21.25
CA GLU A 54 16.41 12.81 -22.35
C GLU A 54 15.33 11.79 -22.76
N THR A 55 15.72 10.53 -22.93
CA THR A 55 14.80 9.44 -23.30
C THR A 55 13.66 9.29 -22.28
N LEU A 56 13.98 9.26 -20.99
CA LEU A 56 12.97 9.12 -19.94
C LEU A 56 12.09 10.37 -19.80
N THR A 57 12.68 11.56 -20.02
CA THR A 57 11.94 12.83 -20.03
C THR A 57 10.91 12.84 -21.16
N ASN A 58 11.31 12.42 -22.36
CA ASN A 58 10.42 12.32 -23.52
C ASN A 58 9.31 11.29 -23.29
N TYR A 59 9.64 10.12 -22.70
CA TYR A 59 8.64 9.14 -22.32
C TYR A 59 7.59 9.70 -21.34
N LEU A 60 8.04 10.39 -20.28
CA LEU A 60 7.15 11.03 -19.30
C LEU A 60 6.28 12.11 -19.94
N LEU A 61 6.83 12.86 -20.88
CA LEU A 61 6.07 13.89 -21.61
C LEU A 61 5.01 13.27 -22.53
N GLU A 62 5.39 12.30 -23.34
CA GLU A 62 4.52 11.75 -24.39
C GLU A 62 3.44 10.82 -23.83
N TYR A 63 3.80 9.93 -22.90
CA TYR A 63 2.90 8.88 -22.41
C TYR A 63 2.20 9.24 -21.11
N VAL A 64 2.84 10.04 -20.25
CA VAL A 64 2.27 10.45 -18.96
C VAL A 64 1.70 11.88 -19.03
N GLY A 65 2.13 12.70 -20.01
CA GLY A 65 1.65 14.06 -20.19
C GLY A 65 2.27 15.06 -19.21
N VAL A 66 3.51 14.81 -18.78
CA VAL A 66 4.15 15.52 -17.67
C VAL A 66 5.50 16.10 -18.08
N HIS A 67 5.79 17.31 -17.58
CA HIS A 67 7.11 17.94 -17.68
C HIS A 67 7.89 17.79 -16.36
N PRO A 68 8.71 16.74 -16.20
CA PRO A 68 9.55 16.60 -15.02
C PRO A 68 10.70 17.61 -15.05
N GLU A 69 11.17 18.04 -13.88
CA GLU A 69 12.43 18.78 -13.80
C GLU A 69 13.61 17.82 -14.01
N TYR A 70 14.67 18.29 -14.67
CA TYR A 70 15.85 17.49 -15.01
C TYR A 70 16.42 16.71 -13.80
N HIS A 71 16.51 17.38 -12.65
CA HIS A 71 17.05 16.79 -11.42
C HIS A 71 16.22 15.59 -10.91
N GLN A 72 14.91 15.57 -11.19
CA GLN A 72 13.99 14.52 -10.75
C GLN A 72 14.23 13.25 -11.57
N VAL A 73 14.36 13.42 -12.89
CA VAL A 73 14.67 12.33 -13.83
C VAL A 73 16.05 11.76 -13.54
N GLN A 74 17.04 12.63 -13.31
CA GLN A 74 18.39 12.25 -12.92
C GLN A 74 18.39 11.44 -11.61
N THR A 75 17.64 11.89 -10.60
CA THR A 75 17.56 11.21 -9.30
C THR A 75 16.91 9.84 -9.43
N LEU A 76 15.80 9.74 -10.16
CA LEU A 76 15.10 8.47 -10.40
C LEU A 76 16.00 7.46 -11.14
N LEU A 77 16.70 7.90 -12.19
CA LEU A 77 17.64 7.06 -12.91
C LEU A 77 18.81 6.65 -12.02
N GLY A 78 19.39 7.59 -11.25
CA GLY A 78 20.46 7.29 -10.30
C GLY A 78 20.06 6.23 -9.26
N GLN A 79 18.81 6.29 -8.76
CA GLN A 79 18.25 5.33 -7.82
C GLN A 79 18.01 3.94 -8.44
N ASN A 80 17.78 3.89 -9.76
CA ASN A 80 17.59 2.67 -10.52
C ASN A 80 18.87 2.24 -11.24
N ASN A 81 20.04 2.58 -10.71
CA ASN A 81 21.36 2.23 -11.27
C ASN A 81 21.54 2.64 -12.74
N TRP A 82 20.87 3.71 -13.17
CA TRP A 82 20.83 4.18 -14.56
C TRP A 82 20.26 3.16 -15.57
N GLU A 83 19.43 2.23 -15.09
CA GLU A 83 18.67 1.30 -15.91
C GLU A 83 17.30 1.89 -16.29
N LEU A 84 17.14 2.21 -17.58
CA LEU A 84 15.94 2.87 -18.09
C LEU A 84 14.68 2.01 -17.90
N LYS A 85 14.83 0.69 -18.05
CA LYS A 85 13.73 -0.27 -17.91
C LYS A 85 13.19 -0.27 -16.48
N GLU A 86 14.07 -0.39 -15.48
CA GLU A 86 13.70 -0.41 -14.06
C GLU A 86 13.06 0.92 -13.64
N ALA A 87 13.65 2.06 -14.05
CA ALA A 87 13.08 3.38 -13.78
C ALA A 87 11.67 3.54 -14.39
N THR A 88 11.47 3.04 -15.61
CA THR A 88 10.17 3.07 -16.29
C THR A 88 9.16 2.14 -15.61
N GLU A 89 9.57 0.94 -15.20
CA GLU A 89 8.73 0.02 -14.44
C GLU A 89 8.31 0.60 -13.10
N GLU A 90 9.22 1.30 -12.41
CA GLU A 90 8.89 1.98 -11.16
C GLU A 90 7.87 3.10 -11.36
N ILE A 91 8.03 3.92 -12.41
CA ILE A 91 7.04 4.94 -12.78
C ILE A 91 5.67 4.29 -13.01
N LYS A 92 5.62 3.16 -13.72
CA LYS A 92 4.37 2.42 -13.96
C LYS A 92 3.75 1.92 -12.66
N ASP A 93 4.54 1.27 -11.79
CA ASP A 93 4.08 0.77 -10.49
C ASP A 93 3.46 1.92 -9.65
N LEU A 94 4.06 3.12 -9.72
CA LEU A 94 3.60 4.30 -9.02
C LEU A 94 2.34 4.92 -9.65
N LEU A 95 2.23 4.95 -10.98
CA LEU A 95 1.04 5.41 -11.67
C LEU A 95 -0.16 4.50 -11.38
N ASP A 96 0.04 3.18 -11.47
CA ASP A 96 -0.97 2.18 -11.13
C ASP A 96 -1.46 2.38 -9.68
N ALA A 97 -0.51 2.56 -8.76
CA ALA A 97 -0.81 2.85 -7.37
C ALA A 97 -1.59 4.16 -7.21
N ASP A 98 -1.26 5.26 -7.90
CA ASP A 98 -1.99 6.52 -7.82
C ASP A 98 -3.44 6.39 -8.35
N GLU A 99 -3.59 5.70 -9.47
CA GLU A 99 -4.87 5.55 -10.18
C GLU A 99 -5.94 4.81 -9.40
N GLY A 100 -5.58 3.93 -8.48
CA GLY A 100 -6.59 3.02 -7.90
C GLY A 100 -6.17 1.58 -7.77
N LEU A 101 -5.12 1.17 -8.48
CA LEU A 101 -4.98 -0.23 -8.84
C LEU A 101 -4.31 -1.01 -7.72
N LEU A 102 -4.89 -2.16 -7.41
CA LEU A 102 -4.30 -3.16 -6.54
C LEU A 102 -4.05 -4.43 -7.35
N VAL A 103 -2.80 -4.89 -7.36
CA VAL A 103 -2.42 -6.17 -7.95
C VAL A 103 -3.08 -7.29 -7.14
N PRO A 104 -3.73 -8.29 -7.76
CA PRO A 104 -4.32 -9.41 -7.02
C PRO A 104 -3.23 -10.26 -6.34
N PHE A 105 -3.53 -10.80 -5.16
CA PHE A 105 -2.62 -11.71 -4.48
C PHE A 105 -2.54 -13.06 -5.21
N ASP A 106 -1.32 -13.50 -5.51
CA ASP A 106 -1.02 -14.83 -6.07
C ASP A 106 -0.10 -15.59 -5.11
N ASN A 107 -0.64 -16.64 -4.47
CA ASN A 107 0.09 -17.45 -3.49
C ASN A 107 1.21 -18.32 -4.10
N ARG A 108 1.32 -18.39 -5.42
CA ARG A 108 2.39 -19.10 -6.13
C ARG A 108 3.61 -18.23 -6.35
N ARG A 109 3.47 -16.92 -6.18
CA ARG A 109 4.54 -15.96 -6.42
C ARG A 109 5.43 -15.83 -5.21
N ILE A 110 6.74 -15.87 -5.43
CA ILE A 110 7.73 -15.59 -4.40
C ILE A 110 7.78 -14.09 -4.15
N MET A 111 7.57 -13.67 -2.90
CA MET A 111 7.66 -12.28 -2.48
C MET A 111 9.05 -12.01 -1.92
N LEU A 112 9.70 -10.95 -2.40
CA LEU A 112 11.05 -10.56 -1.95
C LEU A 112 11.03 -9.79 -0.61
N GLY A 113 9.87 -9.33 -0.16
CA GLY A 113 9.71 -8.60 1.09
C GLY A 113 10.04 -7.10 0.96
N ALA A 114 10.29 -6.48 2.11
CA ALA A 114 10.65 -5.08 2.23
C ALA A 114 11.99 -4.92 2.95
N GLU A 115 12.78 -3.96 2.49
CA GLU A 115 14.02 -3.57 3.17
C GLU A 115 13.70 -2.69 4.38
N ASN A 116 14.32 -3.00 5.51
CA ASN A 116 14.11 -2.23 6.73
C ASN A 116 14.87 -0.89 6.67
N ASP A 117 14.12 0.21 6.63
CA ASP A 117 14.64 1.56 6.76
C ASP A 117 15.10 1.87 8.19
N GLU A 118 16.39 2.19 8.33
CA GLU A 118 17.05 2.58 9.59
C GLU A 118 16.86 1.59 10.75
N TYR A 119 16.58 0.31 10.45
CA TYR A 119 16.24 -0.74 11.41
C TYR A 119 14.98 -0.48 12.25
N THR A 120 14.20 0.56 11.93
CA THR A 120 13.05 1.01 12.73
C THR A 120 11.71 0.86 12.01
N SER A 121 11.67 0.30 10.80
CA SER A 121 10.45 0.23 9.98
C SER A 121 9.70 -1.12 10.01
N CYS A 122 10.28 -2.16 10.61
CA CYS A 122 9.73 -3.52 10.59
C CYS A 122 8.29 -3.66 11.12
N TYR A 123 7.86 -2.76 12.02
CA TYR A 123 6.49 -2.71 12.53
C TYR A 123 5.47 -2.30 11.46
N ILE A 124 5.89 -1.44 10.52
CA ILE A 124 5.11 -1.03 9.35
C ILE A 124 5.05 -2.19 8.36
N ASP A 125 6.20 -2.77 8.03
CA ASP A 125 6.29 -3.85 7.04
C ASP A 125 5.44 -5.05 7.44
N SER A 126 5.54 -5.47 8.71
CA SER A 126 4.78 -6.59 9.27
C SER A 126 3.28 -6.31 9.30
N LEU A 127 2.89 -5.08 9.64
CA LEU A 127 1.48 -4.69 9.66
C LEU A 127 0.86 -4.68 8.27
N LEU A 128 1.53 -4.02 7.31
CA LEU A 128 1.03 -3.94 5.94
C LEU A 128 0.99 -5.32 5.29
N PHE A 129 1.99 -6.17 5.56
CA PHE A 129 1.96 -7.56 5.14
C PHE A 129 0.73 -8.28 5.69
N ALA A 130 0.51 -8.21 7.01
CA ALA A 130 -0.60 -8.89 7.67
C ALA A 130 -1.97 -8.39 7.21
N MET A 131 -2.14 -7.09 6.99
CA MET A 131 -3.41 -6.50 6.56
C MET A 131 -3.72 -6.78 5.09
N PHE A 132 -2.76 -6.61 4.20
CA PHE A 132 -3.06 -6.48 2.76
C PHE A 132 -2.54 -7.61 1.90
N ILE A 133 -1.70 -8.52 2.39
CA ILE A 133 -1.17 -9.58 1.51
C ILE A 133 -2.15 -10.76 1.42
N PRO A 134 -2.48 -11.46 2.53
CA PRO A 134 -3.37 -12.62 2.45
C PRO A 134 -4.87 -12.26 2.45
N PHE A 135 -5.24 -11.03 2.82
CA PHE A 135 -6.64 -10.65 3.03
C PHE A 135 -7.09 -9.53 2.09
N SER A 136 -8.26 -9.70 1.49
CA SER A 136 -8.95 -8.64 0.74
C SER A 136 -9.81 -7.75 1.63
N THR A 137 -10.05 -8.13 2.89
CA THR A 137 -10.94 -7.41 3.84
C THR A 137 -10.54 -5.96 4.05
N PHE A 138 -9.23 -5.67 3.99
CA PHE A 138 -8.70 -4.32 4.19
C PHE A 138 -8.56 -3.52 2.89
N GLU A 139 -8.67 -4.13 1.70
CA GLU A 139 -8.55 -3.43 0.42
C GLU A 139 -9.49 -2.22 0.26
N PRO A 140 -10.74 -2.24 0.77
CA PRO A 140 -11.59 -1.05 0.75
C PRO A 140 -10.95 0.20 1.37
N LEU A 141 -10.00 0.07 2.31
CA LEU A 141 -9.24 1.19 2.87
C LEU A 141 -8.37 1.91 1.82
N LEU A 142 -7.93 1.18 0.81
CA LEU A 142 -7.00 1.68 -0.22
C LEU A 142 -7.71 2.05 -1.53
N LEU A 143 -8.90 1.47 -1.75
CA LEU A 143 -9.71 1.69 -2.96
C LEU A 143 -10.76 2.80 -2.79
N SER A 144 -11.15 3.10 -1.55
CA SER A 144 -12.12 4.16 -1.27
C SER A 144 -11.45 5.53 -1.29
N THR A 145 -12.15 6.53 -1.82
CA THR A 145 -11.74 7.93 -1.61
C THR A 145 -11.76 8.20 -0.11
N PRO A 146 -10.67 8.72 0.51
CA PRO A 146 -10.68 9.06 1.92
C PRO A 146 -11.83 10.02 2.17
N ALA A 147 -12.70 9.71 3.12
CA ALA A 147 -13.60 10.74 3.58
C ALA A 147 -12.77 11.84 4.24
N VAL A 148 -13.23 13.07 4.13
CA VAL A 148 -12.51 14.23 4.65
C VAL A 148 -12.50 14.13 6.17
N SER A 149 -11.47 13.52 6.75
CA SER A 149 -11.20 13.61 8.18
C SER A 149 -10.98 15.07 8.53
N THR A 150 -11.59 15.55 9.62
CA THR A 150 -11.44 16.92 10.12
C THR A 150 -10.01 17.28 10.50
N PHE A 151 -9.12 16.28 10.65
CA PHE A 151 -7.77 16.45 11.20
C PHE A 151 -6.66 16.32 10.16
N VAL A 152 -6.92 15.74 8.99
CA VAL A 152 -5.89 15.51 7.95
C VAL A 152 -6.34 16.09 6.62
N LYS A 153 -5.40 16.73 5.91
CA LYS A 153 -5.70 17.26 4.57
C LYS A 153 -6.02 16.08 3.65
N PRO A 154 -7.11 16.15 2.85
CA PRO A 154 -7.48 15.07 1.93
C PRO A 154 -6.37 14.64 0.98
N LEU A 155 -5.48 15.58 0.63
CA LEU A 155 -4.32 15.33 -0.21
C LEU A 155 -3.28 14.41 0.47
N ASP A 156 -3.01 14.62 1.75
CA ASP A 156 -2.01 13.84 2.49
C ASP A 156 -2.52 12.41 2.74
N ALA A 157 -3.80 12.25 3.07
CA ALA A 157 -4.44 10.93 3.18
C ALA A 157 -4.41 10.16 1.84
N ARG A 158 -4.70 10.83 0.71
CA ARG A 158 -4.58 10.24 -0.63
C ARG A 158 -3.15 9.82 -0.94
N ARG A 159 -2.15 10.65 -0.62
CA ARG A 159 -0.73 10.31 -0.82
C ARG A 159 -0.35 9.07 -0.02
N LEU A 160 -0.75 8.99 1.25
CA LEU A 160 -0.53 7.82 2.07
C LEU A 160 -1.19 6.56 1.48
N GLN A 161 -2.43 6.64 1.02
CA GLN A 161 -3.07 5.51 0.31
C GLN A 161 -2.29 5.08 -0.94
N THR A 162 -1.81 6.03 -1.74
CA THR A 162 -0.96 5.74 -2.91
C THR A 162 0.33 5.03 -2.48
N SER A 163 1.00 5.48 -1.43
CA SER A 163 2.22 4.85 -0.91
C SER A 163 1.98 3.45 -0.35
N ILE A 164 0.87 3.23 0.36
CA ILE A 164 0.48 1.88 0.82
C ILE A 164 0.15 0.98 -0.38
N ARG A 165 -0.58 1.48 -1.39
CA ARG A 165 -0.88 0.71 -2.62
C ARG A 165 0.40 0.33 -3.35
N LEU A 166 1.35 1.25 -3.51
CA LEU A 166 2.65 0.97 -4.12
C LEU A 166 3.38 -0.14 -3.34
N PHE A 167 3.47 -0.03 -2.01
CA PHE A 167 4.07 -1.05 -1.15
C PHE A 167 3.44 -2.44 -1.37
N VAL A 168 2.10 -2.51 -1.32
CA VAL A 168 1.35 -3.76 -1.48
C VAL A 168 1.50 -4.33 -2.90
N ASN A 169 1.42 -3.49 -3.93
CA ASN A 169 1.55 -3.90 -5.32
C ASN A 169 2.92 -4.47 -5.62
N ARG A 170 3.99 -3.86 -5.09
CA ARG A 170 5.36 -4.37 -5.22
C ARG A 170 5.47 -5.76 -4.61
N LEU A 171 5.00 -5.95 -3.38
CA LEU A 171 4.99 -7.26 -2.72
C LEU A 171 4.19 -8.30 -3.49
N ARG A 172 2.93 -8.01 -3.85
CA ARG A 172 2.06 -8.93 -4.60
C ARG A 172 2.58 -9.23 -6.00
N SER A 173 3.40 -8.34 -6.58
CA SER A 173 4.10 -8.56 -7.85
C SER A 173 5.42 -9.31 -7.70
N GLY A 174 5.81 -9.69 -6.48
CA GLY A 174 7.08 -10.37 -6.20
C GLY A 174 8.30 -9.45 -6.34
N LYS A 175 8.09 -8.14 -6.36
CA LYS A 175 9.15 -7.14 -6.44
C LYS A 175 9.58 -6.72 -5.02
N LEU A 176 10.85 -6.40 -4.86
CA LEU A 176 11.38 -5.88 -3.61
C LEU A 176 10.79 -4.49 -3.33
N VAL A 177 10.36 -4.27 -2.09
CA VAL A 177 10.09 -2.92 -1.59
C VAL A 177 11.41 -2.36 -1.06
N THR A 178 11.99 -1.43 -1.80
CA THR A 178 13.26 -0.81 -1.44
C THR A 178 13.12 0.12 -0.24
N THR A 179 14.22 0.35 0.46
CA THR A 179 14.33 1.26 1.61
C THR A 179 13.78 2.66 1.30
N ARG A 180 13.90 3.11 0.05
CA ARG A 180 13.36 4.39 -0.41
C ARG A 180 11.83 4.41 -0.43
N ILE A 181 11.19 3.36 -0.92
CA ILE A 181 9.73 3.24 -0.91
C ILE A 181 9.22 3.23 0.53
N VAL A 182 9.90 2.48 1.41
CA VAL A 182 9.60 2.46 2.85
C VAL A 182 9.77 3.84 3.46
N ARG A 183 10.88 4.55 3.19
CA ARG A 183 11.11 5.91 3.69
C ARG A 183 10.02 6.88 3.21
N GLN A 184 9.64 6.84 1.93
CA GLN A 184 8.56 7.69 1.41
C GLN A 184 7.22 7.41 2.09
N LEU A 185 6.90 6.12 2.32
CA LEU A 185 5.71 5.74 3.10
C LEU A 185 5.75 6.32 4.52
N ARG A 186 6.92 6.30 5.19
CA ARG A 186 7.09 6.91 6.52
C ARG A 186 6.95 8.44 6.47
N GLU A 187 7.39 9.08 5.40
CA GLU A 187 7.18 10.50 5.16
C GLU A 187 5.69 10.84 5.06
N ASP A 188 4.93 10.06 4.29
CA ASP A 188 3.49 10.26 4.11
C ASP A 188 2.70 9.97 5.39
N LEU A 189 3.11 8.95 6.17
CA LEU A 189 2.57 8.68 7.51
C LEU A 189 2.72 9.90 8.42
N ALA A 190 3.91 10.48 8.48
CA ALA A 190 4.17 11.66 9.32
C ALA A 190 3.39 12.89 8.84
N CYS A 191 3.22 13.07 7.53
CA CYS A 191 2.38 14.15 6.97
C CYS A 191 0.91 13.99 7.40
N CYS A 192 0.46 12.74 7.62
CA CYS A 192 -0.87 12.43 8.15
C CYS A 192 -0.95 12.51 9.69
N GLY A 193 0.13 12.91 10.38
CA GLY A 193 0.15 13.07 11.84
C GLY A 193 0.66 11.86 12.62
N TRP A 194 1.20 10.84 11.95
CA TRP A 194 1.84 9.71 12.62
C TRP A 194 3.07 10.15 13.44
N LYS A 195 3.17 9.68 14.68
CA LYS A 195 4.24 10.06 15.63
C LYS A 195 5.47 9.16 15.55
N GLY A 196 5.85 8.71 14.37
CA GLY A 196 7.04 7.85 14.16
C GLY A 196 8.34 8.60 13.92
N ARG A 197 8.43 9.89 14.32
CA ARG A 197 9.64 10.70 14.19
C ARG A 197 9.97 11.41 15.49
N ASP A 198 11.24 11.30 15.89
CA ASP A 198 11.74 12.04 17.03
C ASP A 198 11.69 13.56 16.73
N PRO A 199 11.06 14.36 17.60
CA PRO A 199 10.91 15.81 17.36
C PRO A 199 12.24 16.58 17.30
N ARG A 200 13.31 16.06 17.89
CA ARG A 200 14.61 16.73 18.00
C ARG A 200 15.57 16.29 16.89
N SER A 201 15.73 14.99 16.71
CA SER A 201 16.66 14.42 15.73
C SER A 201 16.05 14.31 14.34
N ARG A 202 14.72 14.37 14.22
CA ARG A 202 13.96 14.10 12.98
C ARG A 202 14.14 12.68 12.44
N ALA A 203 14.89 11.83 13.13
CA ALA A 203 15.09 10.44 12.78
C ALA A 203 13.79 9.66 13.00
N PHE A 204 13.58 8.64 12.18
CA PHE A 204 12.42 7.80 12.36
C PHE A 204 12.63 6.79 13.48
N THR A 205 11.61 6.64 14.32
CA THR A 205 11.60 5.78 15.48
C THR A 205 10.80 4.51 15.21
N GLN A 206 11.08 3.48 16.01
CA GLN A 206 10.28 2.27 16.05
C GLN A 206 9.09 2.50 16.98
N GLU A 207 7.90 2.14 16.52
CA GLU A 207 6.65 2.36 17.24
C GLU A 207 5.86 1.04 17.39
N ASP A 208 4.77 1.10 18.16
CA ASP A 208 3.90 -0.04 18.37
C ASP A 208 3.00 -0.31 17.15
N THR A 209 2.94 -1.59 16.73
CA THR A 209 2.14 -2.03 15.58
C THR A 209 0.64 -1.82 15.79
N SER A 210 0.12 -2.01 17.00
CA SER A 210 -1.30 -1.83 17.31
C SER A 210 -1.72 -0.36 17.27
N GLU A 211 -0.83 0.56 17.69
CA GLU A 211 -1.07 2.00 17.54
C GLU A 211 -1.12 2.40 16.07
N LEU A 212 -0.20 1.87 15.24
CA LEU A 212 -0.22 2.13 13.79
C LEU A 212 -1.48 1.59 13.14
N PHE A 213 -1.93 0.39 13.54
CA PHE A 213 -3.18 -0.18 13.06
C PHE A 213 -4.37 0.73 13.37
N LEU A 214 -4.51 1.16 14.63
CA LEU A 214 -5.58 2.07 15.04
C LEU A 214 -5.53 3.38 14.24
N PHE A 215 -4.34 3.97 14.13
CA PHE A 215 -4.13 5.20 13.35
C PHE A 215 -4.58 5.04 11.90
N LEU A 216 -4.17 3.98 11.19
CA LEU A 216 -4.56 3.75 9.80
C LEU A 216 -6.06 3.53 9.65
N THR A 217 -6.67 2.76 10.55
CA THR A 217 -8.11 2.47 10.48
C THR A 217 -8.98 3.67 10.81
N GLU A 218 -8.53 4.56 11.70
CA GLU A 218 -9.19 5.83 11.97
C GLU A 218 -9.01 6.81 10.80
N LEU A 219 -7.78 6.95 10.30
CA LEU A 219 -7.45 7.88 9.22
C LEU A 219 -8.15 7.55 7.90
N LEU A 220 -8.20 6.26 7.55
CA LEU A 220 -8.79 5.78 6.29
C LEU A 220 -10.25 5.37 6.46
N GLU A 221 -10.84 5.64 7.63
CA GLU A 221 -12.22 5.34 8.00
C GLU A 221 -12.64 3.91 7.63
N LEU A 222 -12.02 2.92 8.29
CA LEU A 222 -12.37 1.52 8.09
C LEU A 222 -13.89 1.34 8.22
N PRO A 223 -14.60 0.91 7.16
CA PRO A 223 -16.01 0.62 7.28
C PRO A 223 -16.18 -0.47 8.34
N TYR A 224 -17.06 -0.22 9.31
CA TYR A 224 -17.34 -1.09 10.46
C TYR A 224 -17.12 -2.56 10.14
N LEU A 225 -16.12 -3.18 10.78
CA LEU A 225 -15.93 -4.64 10.72
C LEU A 225 -17.17 -5.29 11.35
N PRO A 226 -17.99 -6.03 10.58
CA PRO A 226 -19.05 -6.82 11.19
C PRO A 226 -18.37 -7.96 11.95
N VAL A 227 -18.37 -7.89 13.28
CA VAL A 227 -18.10 -9.06 14.11
C VAL A 227 -19.23 -10.06 13.85
N CYS A 228 -19.01 -10.98 12.92
CA CYS A 228 -19.82 -12.19 12.83
C CYS A 228 -19.63 -12.93 14.15
N LYS A 229 -20.64 -12.87 15.03
CA LYS A 229 -20.74 -13.80 16.15
C LYS A 229 -20.62 -15.20 15.56
N PRO A 230 -19.64 -16.03 15.96
CA PRO A 230 -19.71 -17.43 15.62
C PRO A 230 -20.99 -17.96 16.26
N GLU A 231 -21.90 -18.42 15.42
CA GLU A 231 -23.07 -19.15 15.87
C GLU A 231 -22.55 -20.49 16.40
N ILE A 232 -22.22 -20.52 17.70
CA ILE A 232 -21.88 -21.76 18.39
C ILE A 232 -23.18 -22.55 18.46
N SER A 233 -23.44 -23.31 17.41
CA SER A 233 -24.46 -24.35 17.41
C SER A 233 -24.00 -25.41 18.41
N PHE A 234 -24.54 -25.35 19.62
CA PHE A 234 -24.51 -26.47 20.54
C PHE A 234 -25.29 -27.62 19.88
N LEU A 235 -24.58 -28.52 19.20
CA LEU A 235 -25.13 -29.80 18.82
C LEU A 235 -25.50 -30.55 20.10
N PRO A 236 -26.78 -30.92 20.31
CA PRO A 236 -27.15 -31.69 21.48
C PRO A 236 -26.48 -33.07 21.39
N SER A 237 -25.72 -33.43 22.42
CA SER A 237 -25.12 -34.76 22.54
C SER A 237 -26.22 -35.81 22.58
N THR A 238 -26.33 -36.63 21.55
CA THR A 238 -27.18 -37.82 21.57
C THR A 238 -26.54 -38.84 22.50
N SER A 239 -27.14 -39.02 23.69
CA SER A 239 -26.76 -40.09 24.59
C SER A 239 -27.15 -41.43 23.98
N HIS A 240 -26.16 -42.30 23.82
CA HIS A 240 -26.33 -43.71 23.50
C HIS A 240 -27.22 -44.37 24.56
N ARG A 241 -28.46 -44.71 24.21
CA ARG A 241 -29.27 -45.69 24.96
C ARG A 241 -28.98 -47.07 24.37
N GLN A 242 -27.91 -47.70 24.87
CA GLN A 242 -27.54 -49.06 24.52
C GLN A 242 -28.61 -50.03 25.03
N GLY A 243 -29.01 -50.95 24.14
CA GLY A 243 -30.10 -51.90 24.34
C GLY A 243 -29.91 -52.83 25.55
N ARG A 244 -31.03 -53.07 26.24
CA ARG A 244 -31.17 -54.08 27.27
C ARG A 244 -31.67 -55.36 26.59
N ALA A 245 -30.79 -56.34 26.41
CA ALA A 245 -31.14 -57.68 26.01
C ALA A 245 -30.60 -58.69 27.03
N GLU A 246 -31.48 -59.64 27.37
CA GLU A 246 -31.21 -60.96 27.95
C GLU A 246 -30.86 -61.06 29.45
N MET A 247 -31.84 -61.55 30.22
CA MET A 247 -31.59 -62.38 31.39
C MET A 247 -32.44 -63.64 31.26
N ARG A 248 -31.81 -64.73 30.78
CA ARG A 248 -32.30 -66.09 30.92
C ARG A 248 -32.14 -66.52 32.37
N ALA A 249 -33.19 -67.04 32.99
CA ALA A 249 -33.08 -67.91 34.16
C ALA A 249 -34.01 -69.10 33.93
N HIS A 250 -33.40 -70.22 33.55
CA HIS A 250 -33.98 -71.55 33.70
C HIS A 250 -33.66 -72.06 35.10
N THR A 251 -34.68 -72.46 35.85
CA THR A 251 -34.62 -73.63 36.75
C THR A 251 -36.04 -74.16 37.00
N HIS A 252 -36.34 -75.30 36.37
CA HIS A 252 -37.22 -76.38 36.87
C HIS A 252 -36.63 -76.89 38.20
N THR A 253 -37.32 -77.46 39.21
CA THR A 253 -38.48 -78.37 39.40
C THR A 253 -38.56 -78.61 40.94
N PRO A 254 -39.44 -79.45 41.51
CA PRO A 254 -40.77 -79.93 41.11
C PRO A 254 -41.90 -79.44 42.04
#